data_AF-A0A7Y3R6F4-F1
#
_entry.id   AF-A0A7Y3R6F4-F1
#
_cell.length_a   1.000
_cell.length_b   1.000
_cell.length_c   1.000
_cell.angle_alpha   90.00
_cell.angle_beta   90.00
_cell.angle_gamma   90.00
#
_symmetry.space_group_name_H-M   'P 1'
#
loop_
_entity.id
_entity.type
_entity.pdbx_description
1 polymer ?
#
loop_
_entity_poly.entity_id
_entity_poly.type
_entity_poly.pdbx_seq_one_letter_code
_entity_poly.pdbx_strand_id
1 'polypeptide(L)'
;MRKLFLILTVIFSALGIAFTILPMDTLAFLPIGLALIFGLLTLKKSEESEKKFPKILLVIGALCSLVVIGKTLLIEDEIATDTQFEQQKIETKQEAQKELEELEGLE
;
A
#
# COMPACT_ATOMS: atom_id res chain seq x y z
N MET A 1 26.92 -19.59 -0.83
CA MET A 1 25.99 -18.56 -1.37
C MET A 1 24.51 -18.83 -1.06
N ARG A 2 23.97 -20.04 -1.29
CA ARG A 2 22.54 -20.34 -1.04
C ARG A 2 22.07 -20.02 0.39
N LYS A 3 22.83 -20.42 1.41
CA LYS A 3 22.50 -20.20 2.83
C LYS A 3 22.34 -18.71 3.17
N LEU A 4 23.16 -17.83 2.59
CA LEU A 4 23.08 -16.38 2.81
C LEU A 4 21.75 -15.83 2.28
N PHE A 5 21.39 -16.16 1.04
CA PHE A 5 20.12 -15.72 0.47
C PHE A 5 18.92 -16.30 1.22
N LEU A 6 19.02 -17.53 1.72
CA LEU A 6 17.95 -18.16 2.50
C LEU A 6 17.74 -17.43 3.85
N ILE A 7 18.82 -17.14 4.59
CA ILE A 7 18.77 -16.34 5.83
C ILE A 7 18.16 -14.97 5.54
N LEU A 8 18.62 -14.31 4.48
CA LEU A 8 18.13 -12.99 4.09
C LEU A 8 16.64 -13.02 3.76
N THR A 9 16.20 -14.05 3.00
CA THR A 9 14.78 -14.25 2.67
C THR A 9 13.94 -14.44 3.92
N VAL A 10 14.41 -15.22 4.91
CA VAL A 10 13.70 -15.43 6.17
C VAL A 10 13.57 -14.13 6.97
N ILE A 11 14.65 -13.36 7.09
CA ILE A 11 14.65 -12.09 7.82
C ILE A 11 13.68 -11.10 7.17
N PHE A 12 13.77 -10.90 5.85
CA PHE A 12 12.89 -9.99 5.13
C PHE A 12 11.44 -10.48 5.08
N SER A 13 11.20 -11.79 5.02
CA SER A 13 9.85 -12.35 5.10
C SER A 13 9.23 -12.10 6.47
N ALA A 14 10.00 -12.26 7.55
CA ALA A 14 9.52 -11.95 8.90
C ALA A 14 9.24 -10.44 9.06
N LEU A 15 10.13 -9.60 8.52
CA LEU A 15 9.92 -8.14 8.50
C LEU A 15 8.67 -7.75 7.70
N GLY A 16 8.43 -8.40 6.54
CA GLY A 16 7.27 -8.15 5.70
C GLY A 16 5.96 -8.54 6.39
N ILE A 17 5.95 -9.67 7.10
CA ILE A 17 4.79 -10.06 7.92
C ILE A 17 4.57 -9.04 9.05
N ALA A 18 5.63 -8.64 9.76
CA ALA A 18 5.52 -7.63 10.80
C ALA A 18 4.97 -6.30 10.26
N PHE A 19 5.46 -5.83 9.11
CA PHE A 19 4.99 -4.59 8.48
C PHE A 19 3.61 -4.71 7.85
N THR A 20 3.10 -5.93 7.62
CA THR A 20 1.70 -6.16 7.20
C THR A 20 0.74 -6.11 8.40
N ILE A 21 1.20 -6.57 9.57
CA ILE A 21 0.43 -6.50 10.82
C ILE A 21 0.41 -5.07 11.36
N LEU A 22 1.55 -4.38 11.31
CA LEU A 22 1.60 -2.94 11.53
C LEU A 22 0.93 -2.24 10.32
N PRO A 23 0.21 -1.13 10.50
CA PRO A 23 -0.42 -0.38 9.40
C PRO A 23 0.64 0.44 8.62
N MET A 24 1.76 -0.20 8.27
CA MET A 24 2.83 0.34 7.45
C MET A 24 2.63 -0.17 6.02
N ASP A 25 1.42 -0.03 5.47
CA ASP A 25 0.98 -0.72 4.26
C ASP A 25 1.90 -0.44 3.06
N THR A 26 2.24 0.83 2.80
CA THR A 26 3.19 1.20 1.73
C THR A 26 4.64 0.83 2.05
N LEU A 27 5.04 0.85 3.32
CA LEU A 27 6.40 0.47 3.73
C LEU A 27 6.61 -1.05 3.69
N ALA A 28 5.54 -1.84 3.86
CA ALA A 28 5.56 -3.31 3.85
C ALA A 28 5.99 -3.88 2.49
N PHE A 29 5.72 -3.15 1.41
CA PHE A 29 6.16 -3.53 0.06
C PHE A 29 7.67 -3.69 -0.06
N LEU A 30 8.46 -2.88 0.66
CA LEU A 30 9.91 -2.90 0.56
C LEU A 30 10.51 -4.23 1.09
N PRO A 31 10.22 -4.67 2.33
CA PRO A 31 10.70 -5.96 2.81
C PRO A 31 10.03 -7.15 2.08
N ILE A 32 8.76 -7.05 1.66
CA ILE A 32 8.09 -8.11 0.89
C ILE A 32 8.77 -8.29 -0.48
N GLY A 33 9.02 -7.20 -1.20
CA GLY A 33 9.68 -7.22 -2.50
C GLY A 33 11.10 -7.78 -2.41
N LEU A 34 11.87 -7.36 -1.39
CA LEU A 34 13.21 -7.90 -1.13
C LEU A 34 13.17 -9.39 -0.80
N ALA A 35 12.20 -9.84 0.02
CA ALA A 35 12.01 -11.26 0.31
C ALA A 35 11.71 -12.06 -0.97
N LEU A 36 10.87 -11.54 -1.86
CA LEU A 36 10.58 -12.20 -3.14
C LEU A 36 11.81 -12.30 -4.05
N ILE A 37 12.59 -11.22 -4.16
CA ILE A 37 13.82 -11.21 -4.97
C ILE A 37 14.82 -12.23 -4.41
N PHE A 38 15.08 -12.20 -3.10
CA PHE A 38 16.01 -13.15 -2.47
C PHE A 38 15.49 -14.58 -2.47
N GLY A 39 14.18 -14.78 -2.37
CA GLY A 39 13.54 -16.09 -2.50
C GLY A 39 13.72 -16.69 -3.90
N LEU A 40 13.56 -15.89 -4.96
CA LEU A 40 13.80 -16.30 -6.35
C LEU A 40 15.27 -16.61 -6.61
N LEU A 41 16.19 -15.77 -6.10
CA LEU A 41 17.63 -16.02 -6.15
C LEU A 41 18.00 -17.33 -5.44
N THR A 42 17.41 -17.59 -4.27
CA THR A 42 17.60 -18.84 -3.51
C THR A 42 17.11 -20.04 -4.30
N LEU A 43 15.95 -19.92 -4.96
CA LEU A 43 15.36 -21.00 -5.75
C LEU A 43 16.20 -21.32 -7.00
N LYS A 44 16.72 -20.30 -7.68
CA LYS A 44 17.63 -20.46 -8.84
C LYS A 44 18.95 -21.14 -8.46
N LYS A 45 19.41 -20.94 -7.22
CA LYS A 45 20.66 -21.53 -6.69
C LYS A 45 20.44 -22.89 -5.99
N SER A 46 19.20 -23.36 -5.84
CA SER A 46 18.88 -24.61 -5.13
C SER A 46 18.73 -25.79 -6.10
N GLU A 47 19.17 -26.98 -5.67
CA GLU A 47 18.98 -28.24 -6.39
C GLU A 47 17.51 -28.69 -6.30
N GLU A 48 17.04 -29.54 -7.24
CA GLU A 48 15.60 -29.90 -7.35
C GLU A 48 14.98 -30.47 -6.06
N SER A 49 15.76 -31.16 -5.24
CA SER A 49 15.34 -31.67 -3.92
C SER A 49 15.01 -30.56 -2.91
N GLU A 50 15.73 -29.44 -2.97
CA GLU A 50 15.73 -28.37 -1.97
C GLU A 50 14.90 -27.14 -2.39
N LYS A 51 14.35 -27.14 -3.60
CA LYS A 51 13.54 -26.03 -4.14
C LYS A 51 12.17 -25.89 -3.46
N LYS A 52 11.66 -26.94 -2.80
CA LYS A 52 10.30 -26.96 -2.21
C LYS A 52 10.10 -25.84 -1.18
N PHE A 53 11.07 -25.66 -0.29
CA PHE A 53 11.01 -24.68 0.80
C PHE A 53 10.98 -23.21 0.31
N PRO A 54 11.94 -22.74 -0.52
CA PRO A 54 11.89 -21.37 -1.05
C PRO A 54 10.67 -21.14 -1.95
N LYS A 55 10.13 -22.18 -2.60
CA LYS A 55 8.92 -22.07 -3.44
C LYS A 55 7.68 -21.77 -2.59
N ILE A 56 7.52 -22.43 -1.43
CA ILE A 56 6.44 -22.14 -0.48
C ILE A 56 6.58 -20.71 0.07
N LEU A 57 7.80 -20.30 0.42
CA LEU A 57 8.06 -18.97 0.96
C LEU A 57 7.73 -17.86 -0.05
N LEU A 58 7.99 -18.08 -1.34
CA LEU A 58 7.58 -17.18 -2.42
C LEU A 58 6.06 -17.10 -2.58
N VAL A 59 5.35 -18.24 -2.47
CA VAL A 59 3.88 -18.25 -2.54
C VAL A 59 3.28 -17.48 -1.37
N ILE A 60 3.81 -17.66 -0.16
CA ILE A 60 3.40 -16.90 1.02
C ILE A 60 3.68 -15.40 0.82
N GLY A 61 4.86 -15.04 0.33
CA GLY A 61 5.20 -13.65 0.02
C GLY A 61 4.27 -13.03 -1.03
N ALA A 62 3.90 -13.79 -2.06
CA ALA A 62 2.95 -13.36 -3.09
C ALA A 62 1.54 -13.16 -2.52
N LEU A 63 1.07 -14.06 -1.65
CA LEU A 63 -0.19 -13.91 -0.93
C LEU A 63 -0.18 -12.67 -0.03
N CYS A 64 0.88 -12.46 0.75
CA CYS A 64 1.04 -11.24 1.55
C CYS A 64 1.03 -9.98 0.67
N SER A 65 1.72 -9.99 -0.47
CA SER A 65 1.70 -8.88 -1.41
C SER A 65 0.30 -8.61 -1.93
N LEU A 66 -0.49 -9.64 -2.26
CA LEU A 66 -1.88 -9.48 -2.69
C LEU A 66 -2.77 -8.91 -1.58
N VAL A 67 -2.55 -9.29 -0.33
CA VAL A 67 -3.28 -8.73 0.81
C VAL A 67 -2.93 -7.26 1.01
N VAL A 68 -1.65 -6.90 0.95
CA VAL A 68 -1.21 -5.49 1.07
C VAL A 68 -1.72 -4.66 -0.11
N ILE A 69 -1.59 -5.15 -1.35
CA ILE A 69 -2.17 -4.52 -2.56
C ILE A 69 -3.68 -4.37 -2.41
N GLY A 70 -4.36 -5.41 -1.94
CA GLY A 70 -5.79 -5.39 -1.71
C GLY A 70 -6.18 -4.32 -0.70
N LYS A 71 -5.46 -4.19 0.42
CA LYS A 71 -5.67 -3.13 1.40
C LYS A 71 -5.35 -1.75 0.82
N THR A 72 -4.25 -1.58 0.10
CA THR A 72 -3.91 -0.28 -0.49
C THR A 72 -4.90 0.15 -1.56
N LEU A 73 -5.40 -0.77 -2.40
CA LEU A 73 -6.41 -0.51 -3.44
C LEU A 73 -7.83 -0.34 -2.88
N LEU A 74 -8.21 -1.08 -1.82
CA LEU A 74 -9.52 -0.92 -1.15
C LEU A 74 -9.58 0.30 -0.24
N ILE A 75 -8.42 0.77 0.25
CA ILE A 75 -8.25 1.99 1.03
C ILE A 75 -7.73 3.13 0.12
N GLU A 76 -7.61 2.88 -1.18
CA GLU A 76 -7.20 3.90 -2.16
C GLU A 76 -8.36 4.85 -2.34
N ASP A 77 -8.10 6.09 -1.93
CA ASP A 77 -8.92 7.24 -2.26
C ASP A 77 -10.41 6.96 -2.03
N GLU A 78 -10.82 6.94 -0.76
CA GLU A 78 -11.97 7.81 -0.50
C GLU A 78 -11.49 9.17 -0.97
N ILE A 79 -11.92 9.46 -2.19
CA ILE A 79 -12.22 10.76 -2.70
C ILE A 79 -13.04 11.46 -1.59
N ALA A 80 -12.37 11.87 -0.54
CA ALA A 80 -12.48 13.21 -0.01
C ALA A 80 -11.99 14.17 -1.11
N THR A 81 -12.57 14.06 -2.33
CA THR A 81 -13.10 15.26 -2.94
C THR A 81 -14.01 15.77 -1.85
N ASP A 82 -13.48 16.63 -0.98
CA ASP A 82 -13.78 18.04 -1.05
C ASP A 82 -15.22 18.33 -1.46
N THR A 83 -16.17 17.50 -1.04
CA THR A 83 -17.60 17.78 -1.07
C THR A 83 -17.82 18.94 -0.12
N GLN A 84 -17.09 18.98 0.99
CA GLN A 84 -16.94 20.17 1.82
C GLN A 84 -16.39 21.37 1.04
N PHE A 85 -15.31 21.24 0.26
CA PHE A 85 -14.72 22.40 -0.44
C PHE A 85 -15.57 22.88 -1.62
N GLU A 86 -16.17 21.98 -2.40
CA GLU A 86 -17.11 22.32 -3.47
C GLU A 86 -18.43 22.86 -2.91
N GLN A 87 -18.97 22.29 -1.82
CA GLN A 87 -20.12 22.88 -1.11
C GLN A 87 -19.78 24.25 -0.57
N GLN A 88 -18.65 24.40 0.14
CA GLN A 88 -18.19 25.67 0.70
C GLN A 88 -17.97 26.71 -0.40
N LYS A 89 -17.48 26.33 -1.57
CA LYS A 89 -17.30 27.22 -2.73
C LYS A 89 -18.64 27.63 -3.37
N ILE A 90 -19.64 26.75 -3.37
CA ILE A 90 -21.00 27.08 -3.80
C ILE A 90 -21.69 27.99 -2.78
N GLU A 91 -21.58 27.67 -1.49
CA GLU A 91 -22.16 28.43 -0.37
C GLU A 91 -21.55 29.83 -0.29
N THR A 92 -20.22 29.96 -0.37
CA THR A 92 -19.51 31.25 -0.40
C THR A 92 -19.93 32.09 -1.60
N LYS A 93 -20.16 31.47 -2.77
CA LYS A 93 -20.64 32.20 -3.96
C LYS A 93 -22.08 32.65 -3.83
N GLN A 94 -22.96 31.83 -3.25
CA GLN A 94 -24.35 32.20 -3.01
C GLN A 94 -24.47 33.27 -1.92
N GLU A 95 -23.66 33.19 -0.87
CA GLU A 95 -23.61 34.17 0.20
C GLU A 95 -23.06 35.51 -0.31
N ALA A 96 -21.97 35.50 -1.08
CA ALA A 96 -21.45 36.69 -1.72
C ALA A 96 -22.45 37.32 -2.72
N GLN A 97 -23.21 36.52 -3.46
CA GLN A 97 -24.28 37.04 -4.32
C GLN A 97 -25.42 37.67 -3.52
N LYS A 98 -25.84 37.05 -2.41
CA LYS A 98 -26.87 37.60 -1.54
C LYS A 98 -26.43 38.91 -0.88
N GLU A 99 -25.20 38.99 -0.37
CA GLU A 99 -24.67 40.23 0.21
C GLU A 99 -24.65 41.36 -0.83
N LEU A 100 -24.29 41.07 -2.08
CA LEU A 100 -24.30 42.04 -3.16
C LEU A 100 -25.72 42.50 -3.53
N GLU A 101 -26.69 41.58 -3.64
CA GLU A 101 -28.10 41.93 -3.89
C GLU A 101 -28.71 42.74 -2.73
N GLU A 102 -28.33 42.44 -1.49
CA GLU A 102 -28.81 43.17 -0.31
C GLU A 102 -28.18 44.57 -0.21
N LEU A 103 -26.92 44.74 -0.64
CA LEU A 103 -26.27 46.04 -0.79
C LEU A 103 -26.87 46.88 -1.91
N GLU A 104 -27.23 46.28 -3.05
CA GLU A 104 -27.90 46.98 -4.17
C GLU A 104 -29.38 47.30 -3.87
N GLY A 105 -30.07 46.48 -3.06
CA GLY A 105 -31.45 46.71 -2.65
C GLY A 105 -31.64 47.74 -1.52
N LEU A 106 -30.55 48.25 -0.95
CA LEU A 106 -30.53 49.30 0.08
C LEU A 106 -30.29 50.72 -0.49
N GLU A 107 -30.15 50.86 -1.82
CA GLU A 107 -30.26 52.15 -2.55
C GLU A 107 -31.70 52.43 -3.02
#